data_AF-A0A9D1QYL3-F1
#
_entry.id   AF-A0A9D1QYL3-F1
#
_cell.length_a   1.000
_cell.length_b   1.000
_cell.length_c   1.000
_cell.angle_alpha   90.00
_cell.angle_beta   90.00
_cell.angle_gamma   90.00
#
_symmetry.space_group_name_H-M   'P 1'
#
loop_
_entity.id
_entity.type
_entity.pdbx_description
1 polymer ?
#
loop_
_entity_poly.entity_id
_entity_poly.type
_entity_poly.pdbx_seq_one_letter_code
_entity_poly.pdbx_strand_id
1 'polypeptide(L)' 'GREGKIYSMVILDKPKSLPPSSAFDYDRLAAHFAKVLELRKVDVPELPVFGFAFTESDAERTEELDTILQSDLTEFLR' A
#
# COMPACT_ATOMS: atom_id res chain seq x y z
N GLY A 1 -4.27 19.98 0.52
CA GLY A 1 -2.93 19.52 0.09
C GLY A 1 -1.98 20.71 0.10
N ARG A 2 -0.67 20.44 0.08
CA ARG A 2 0.37 21.43 -0.20
C ARG A 2 0.58 21.52 -1.71
N GLU A 3 0.99 22.68 -2.21
CA GLU A 3 1.30 22.88 -3.62
C GLU A 3 2.40 21.90 -4.07
N GLY A 4 2.24 21.32 -5.27
CA GLY A 4 3.16 20.32 -5.82
C GLY A 4 3.13 18.95 -5.12
N LYS A 5 2.17 18.69 -4.23
CA LYS A 5 2.06 17.41 -3.51
C LYS A 5 0.73 16.71 -3.76
N ILE A 6 0.81 15.41 -3.96
CA ILE A 6 -0.34 14.50 -4.06
C ILE A 6 -0.47 13.73 -2.75
N TYR A 7 -1.68 13.66 -2.23
CA TYR A 7 -2.01 12.91 -1.03
C TYR A 7 -2.95 11.78 -1.43
N SER A 8 -2.51 10.55 -1.25
CA SER A 8 -3.23 9.36 -1.70
C SER A 8 -3.61 8.47 -0.53
N MET A 9 -4.77 7.84 -0.63
CA MET A 9 -5.15 6.71 0.22
C MET A 9 -5.13 5.45 -0.66
N VAL A 10 -4.26 4.51 -0.31
CA VAL A 10 -4.15 3.21 -0.98
C VAL A 10 -4.82 2.17 -0.11
N ILE A 11 -5.79 1.45 -0.68
CA ILE A 11 -6.44 0.31 -0.05
C ILE A 11 -5.62 -0.93 -0.40
N LEU A 12 -5.20 -1.68 0.61
CA LEU A 12 -4.32 -2.84 0.43
C LEU A 12 -5.16 -4.11 0.37
N ASP A 13 -5.78 -4.39 -0.77
CA ASP A 13 -6.65 -5.55 -0.95
C ASP A 13 -5.90 -6.88 -0.81
N LYS A 14 -6.51 -7.87 -0.15
CA LYS A 14 -5.98 -9.23 -0.09
C LYS A 14 -6.20 -9.90 -1.45
N PRO A 15 -5.16 -10.50 -2.07
CA PRO A 15 -5.35 -11.26 -3.30
C PRO A 15 -6.28 -12.46 -3.05
N LYS A 16 -7.11 -12.79 -4.03
CA LYS A 16 -8.16 -13.83 -3.90
C LYS A 16 -7.61 -15.20 -3.48
N SER A 17 -6.37 -15.50 -3.83
CA SER A 17 -5.68 -16.74 -3.49
C SER A 17 -4.47 -16.43 -2.63
N LEU A 18 -4.70 -16.09 -1.37
CA LEU A 18 -3.64 -15.89 -0.39
C LEU A 18 -3.26 -17.25 0.25
N PRO A 19 -2.01 -17.72 0.14
CA PRO A 19 -1.59 -18.94 0.84
C PRO A 19 -1.75 -18.81 2.37
N PRO A 20 -2.14 -19.88 3.10
CA PRO A 20 -2.46 -19.81 4.53
C PRO A 20 -1.33 -19.31 5.44
N SER A 21 -0.08 -19.49 5.04
CA SER A 21 1.11 -19.08 5.79
C SER A 21 1.67 -17.72 5.37
N SER A 22 1.03 -17.02 4.44
CA SER A 22 1.57 -15.77 3.90
C SER A 22 1.44 -14.65 4.91
N ALA A 23 2.53 -13.93 5.14
CA ALA A 23 2.51 -12.69 5.93
C ALA A 23 2.70 -11.48 5.02
N PHE A 24 1.96 -10.40 5.28
CA PHE A 24 2.14 -9.16 4.52
C PHE A 24 3.32 -8.35 5.07
N ASP A 25 4.24 -7.97 4.19
CA ASP A 25 5.43 -7.19 4.50
C ASP A 25 5.13 -5.68 4.43
N TYR A 26 4.59 -5.17 5.53
CA TYR A 26 4.27 -3.76 5.68
C TYR A 26 5.50 -2.85 5.55
N ASP A 27 6.69 -3.32 5.95
CA ASP A 27 7.92 -2.53 5.89
C ASP A 27 8.40 -2.41 4.43
N ARG A 28 8.31 -3.50 3.65
CA ARG A 28 8.61 -3.49 2.22
C ARG A 28 7.63 -2.62 1.44
N LEU A 29 6.34 -2.67 1.78
CA LEU A 29 5.36 -1.75 1.21
C LEU A 29 5.70 -0.30 1.54
N ALA A 30 6.03 0.01 2.80
CA ALA A 30 6.35 1.37 3.19
C ALA A 30 7.58 1.93 2.45
N ALA A 31 8.58 1.07 2.20
CA ALA A 31 9.78 1.41 1.43
C ALA A 31 9.52 1.63 -0.07
N HIS A 32 8.36 1.19 -0.60
CA HIS A 32 7.96 1.47 -1.99
C HIS A 32 7.63 2.94 -2.22
N PHE A 33 7.15 3.64 -1.19
CA PHE A 33 6.77 5.05 -1.28
C PHE A 33 7.88 5.97 -0.78
N ALA A 34 8.04 7.12 -1.43
CA ALA A 34 8.93 8.17 -0.99
C ALA A 34 8.56 8.68 0.42
N LYS A 35 7.26 8.73 0.74
CA LYS A 35 6.77 9.10 2.07
C LYS A 35 5.41 8.48 2.38
N VAL A 36 5.40 7.63 3.40
CA VAL A 36 4.18 7.17 4.07
C VAL A 36 3.88 8.09 5.24
N LEU A 37 2.67 8.65 5.26
CA LEU A 37 2.16 9.48 6.35
C LEU A 37 1.60 8.62 7.49
N GLU A 38 0.90 7.55 7.13
CA GLU A 38 0.27 6.63 8.08
C GLU A 38 0.08 5.28 7.39
N LEU A 39 0.33 4.19 8.12
CA LEU A 39 0.01 2.84 7.70
C LEU A 39 -0.90 2.18 8.74
N ARG A 40 -2.17 1.99 8.39
CA ARG A 40 -3.20 1.40 9.25
C ARG A 40 -3.36 -0.07 8.91
N LYS A 41 -2.82 -0.95 9.77
CA LYS A 41 -2.99 -2.40 9.66
C LYS A 41 -4.41 -2.80 10.06
N VAL A 42 -4.98 -3.79 9.38
CA VAL A 42 -6.29 -4.35 9.70
C VAL A 42 -6.13 -5.81 10.11
N ASP A 43 -6.28 -6.07 11.42
CA ASP A 43 -6.16 -7.41 12.02
C ASP A 43 -7.53 -8.11 12.14
N VAL A 44 -8.41 -7.89 11.14
CA VAL A 44 -9.74 -8.51 11.07
C VAL A 44 -9.73 -9.51 9.90
N PRO A 45 -9.69 -10.82 10.17
CA PRO A 45 -9.56 -11.85 9.13
C PRO A 45 -10.65 -11.79 8.05
N GLU A 46 -11.87 -11.43 8.44
CA GLU A 46 -13.06 -11.37 7.58
C GLU A 46 -13.01 -10.22 6.56
N LEU A 47 -12.20 -9.19 6.82
CA LEU A 47 -12.05 -8.09 5.89
C LEU A 47 -11.07 -8.46 4.77
N PRO A 48 -11.42 -8.19 3.50
CA PRO A 48 -10.60 -8.56 2.35
C PRO A 48 -9.42 -7.59 2.13
N VAL A 49 -8.91 -6.93 3.18
CA VAL A 49 -7.82 -5.96 3.11
C VAL A 49 -6.75 -6.27 4.15
N PHE A 50 -5.48 -6.02 3.82
CA PHE A 50 -4.36 -5.99 4.76
C PHE A 50 -4.31 -4.69 5.56
N GLY A 51 -4.87 -3.61 5.02
CA GLY A 51 -4.84 -2.29 5.64
C GLY A 51 -4.98 -1.14 4.65
N PHE A 52 -4.58 0.04 5.10
CA PHE A 52 -4.61 1.28 4.34
C PHE A 52 -3.29 2.01 4.49
N ALA A 53 -2.76 2.54 3.38
CA ALA A 53 -1.59 3.43 3.39
C ALA A 53 -2.02 4.84 2.97
N PHE A 54 -1.59 5.83 3.74
CA PHE A 54 -1.72 7.24 3.39
C PHE A 54 -0.35 7.75 2.98
N THR A 55 -0.23 8.30 1.78
CA THR A 55 1.07 8.68 1.22
C THR A 55 1.08 10.13 0.78
N GLU A 56 2.28 10.71 0.73
CA GLU A 56 2.56 12.01 0.14
C GLU A 56 3.59 11.82 -0.97
N SER A 57 3.19 12.11 -2.21
CA SER A 57 4.05 12.00 -3.39
C SER A 57 4.26 13.38 -4.01
N ASP A 58 5.33 13.53 -4.79
CA ASP A 58 5.51 14.72 -5.61
C ASP A 58 4.59 14.66 -6.84
N ALA A 59 3.94 15.78 -7.18
CA ALA A 59 3.05 15.82 -8.34
C ALA A 59 3.77 15.56 -9.67
N GLU A 60 5.10 15.78 -9.71
CA GLU A 60 5.92 15.49 -10.89
C GLU A 60 6.49 14.05 -10.91
N ARG A 61 6.28 13.26 -9.85
CA ARG A 61 6.83 11.89 -9.70
C ARG A 61 5.79 10.95 -9.12
N THR A 62 4.89 10.50 -9.97
CA THR A 62 3.76 9.63 -9.61
C THR A 62 4.03 8.16 -9.88
N GLU A 63 5.23 7.78 -10.30
CA GLU A 63 5.53 6.41 -10.75
C GLU A 63 5.30 5.37 -9.64
N GLU A 64 5.56 5.74 -8.38
CA GLU A 64 5.26 4.89 -7.22
C GLU A 64 3.75 4.63 -7.07
N LEU A 65 2.91 5.63 -7.37
CA LEU A 65 1.46 5.55 -7.32
C LEU A 65 0.92 4.73 -8.50
N ASP A 66 1.48 4.92 -9.69
CA ASP A 66 1.11 4.14 -10.87
C ASP A 66 1.47 2.66 -10.68
N THR A 67 2.64 2.38 -10.09
CA THR A 67 3.09 1.02 -9.80
C THR A 67 2.18 0.34 -8.78
N ILE A 68 1.86 1.00 -7.65
CA ILE A 68 1.02 0.37 -6.62
C ILE A 68 -0.43 0.21 -7.09
N LEU A 69 -0.93 1.10 -7.97
CA LEU A 69 -2.27 0.99 -8.54
C LEU A 69 -2.43 -0.22 -9.46
N GLN A 70 -1.35 -0.68 -10.08
CA GLN A 70 -1.31 -1.84 -10.98
C GLN A 70 -0.88 -3.14 -10.27
N SER A 71 -0.43 -3.04 -9.02
CA SER A 71 0.03 -4.17 -8.21
C SER A 71 -1.13 -5.01 -7.69
N ASP A 72 -0.95 -6.33 -7.62
CA ASP A 72 -1.83 -7.26 -6.91
C ASP A 72 -1.35 -7.57 -5.47
N LEU A 73 -0.32 -6.84 -5.04
CA LEU A 73 0.35 -6.87 -3.74
C LEU A 73 1.06 -8.18 -3.40
N THR A 74 1.13 -9.13 -4.33
CA THR A 74 1.78 -10.43 -4.09
C THR A 74 3.29 -10.29 -3.90
N GLU A 75 3.91 -9.26 -4.45
CA GLU A 75 5.33 -8.92 -4.26
C GLU A 75 5.65 -8.48 -2.83
N PHE A 76 4.65 -8.13 -2.03
CA PHE A 76 4.80 -7.75 -0.62
C PHE A 76 4.47 -8.91 0.34
N LEU A 77 4.28 -10.14 -0.15
CA LEU A 77 4.09 -11.31 0.71
C LEU A 77 5.44 -11.94 1.12
N ARG A 78 5.48 -12.49 2.33
CA ARG A 78 6.54 -13.35 2.87
C ARG A 78 6.06 -14.78 3.02
#